data_AF-A0A075B4Z3-F1
#
_entry.id   AF-A0A075B4Z3-F1
#
_cell.length_a   1.000
_cell.length_b   1.000
_cell.length_c   1.000
_cell.angle_alpha   90.00
_cell.angle_beta   90.00
_cell.angle_gamma   90.00
#
_symmetry.space_group_name_H-M   'P 1'
#
loop_
_entity.id
_entity.type
_entity.pdbx_description
1 polymer ?
#
loop_
_entity_poly.entity_id
_entity_poly.type
_entity_poly.pdbx_seq_one_letter_code
_entity_poly.pdbx_strand_id
1 'polypeptide(L)'
;ASHIGGQKEGISLFGLFVKHIVTAGGKKTLKKWMQRPLTDLGIINKRLESVKIIRENIQSFQRIKDFLKLFSMVCGVLKKLKDNAKCSYKEYQLIIKFCKLMNNLIYSKQVGEFKGLEGLKSLNVLLEMNPEIFQDVITHVEVAIDFDLSKIEDRVVINVGIDEELAHLRQTFDNLPDFLVSFKIYIYSPTWQQPCKKIYIFR
;
A
#
# COMPACT_ATOMS: atom_id res chain seq x y z
N ALA A 1 1.76 18.68 -39.95
CA ALA A 1 1.40 18.09 -38.65
C ALA A 1 1.11 16.61 -38.85
N SER A 2 2.09 15.74 -38.59
CA SER A 2 1.95 14.29 -38.74
C SER A 2 2.06 13.64 -37.38
N HIS A 3 0.95 13.05 -36.94
CA HIS A 3 0.86 12.15 -35.79
C HIS A 3 1.87 11.00 -35.95
N ILE A 4 2.90 10.96 -35.09
CA ILE A 4 3.66 9.73 -34.85
C ILE A 4 3.05 9.11 -33.60
N GLY A 5 1.98 8.34 -33.84
CA GLY A 5 1.40 7.42 -32.87
C GLY A 5 2.41 6.33 -32.51
N GLY A 6 2.35 5.90 -31.25
CA GLY A 6 3.35 5.06 -30.60
C GLY A 6 3.84 3.89 -31.45
N GLN A 7 5.15 3.85 -31.67
CA GLN A 7 5.82 2.64 -32.12
C GLN A 7 5.53 1.54 -31.11
N LYS A 8 4.69 0.59 -31.53
CA LYS A 8 4.71 -0.78 -31.01
C LYS A 8 6.16 -1.24 -31.12
N GLU A 9 6.87 -1.35 -30.01
CA GLU A 9 8.21 -1.93 -29.96
C GLU A 9 8.12 -3.36 -30.51
N GLY A 10 8.33 -3.54 -31.81
CA GLY A 10 8.63 -4.84 -32.39
C GLY A 10 9.85 -5.40 -31.66
N ILE A 11 9.72 -6.61 -31.12
CA ILE A 11 10.69 -7.40 -30.32
C ILE A 11 12.05 -6.69 -30.11
N SER A 12 12.07 -5.67 -29.27
CA SER A 12 13.31 -4.96 -28.95
C SER A 12 14.10 -5.81 -27.94
N LEU A 13 15.44 -5.79 -28.00
CA LEU A 13 16.25 -6.49 -27.00
C LEU A 13 15.89 -6.02 -25.57
N PHE A 14 15.54 -4.75 -25.42
CA PHE A 14 15.05 -4.20 -24.16
C PHE A 14 13.71 -4.82 -23.75
N GLY A 15 12.75 -4.90 -24.69
CA GLY A 15 11.44 -5.53 -24.48
C GLY A 15 11.54 -7.00 -24.05
N LEU A 16 12.52 -7.74 -24.57
CA LEU A 16 12.80 -9.12 -24.18
C LEU A 16 13.21 -9.25 -22.70
N PHE A 17 14.04 -8.33 -22.18
CA PHE A 17 14.53 -8.40 -20.80
C PHE A 17 13.65 -7.66 -19.78
N VAL A 18 13.05 -6.54 -20.17
CA VAL A 18 12.33 -5.65 -19.24
C VAL A 18 11.12 -6.34 -18.58
N LYS A 19 10.52 -7.33 -19.26
CA LYS A 19 9.41 -8.14 -18.73
C LYS A 19 9.77 -8.92 -17.46
N HIS A 20 11.06 -9.16 -17.23
CA HIS A 20 11.55 -9.87 -16.04
C HIS A 20 11.90 -8.92 -14.88
N ILE A 21 11.86 -7.61 -15.10
CA ILE A 21 12.22 -6.60 -14.11
C ILE A 21 10.98 -6.10 -13.36
N VAL A 22 11.04 -6.19 -12.03
CA VAL A 22 9.89 -5.95 -11.16
C VAL A 22 9.72 -4.50 -10.71
N THR A 23 10.81 -3.76 -10.47
CA THR A 23 10.74 -2.38 -9.97
C THR A 23 10.95 -1.35 -11.07
N ALA A 24 10.33 -0.17 -10.94
CA ALA A 24 10.55 0.94 -11.88
C ALA A 24 12.03 1.39 -11.91
N GLY A 25 12.70 1.39 -10.74
CA GLY A 25 14.13 1.65 -10.64
C GLY A 25 14.97 0.65 -11.42
N GLY A 26 14.67 -0.65 -11.30
CA GLY A 26 15.32 -1.69 -12.08
C GLY A 26 15.15 -1.51 -13.58
N LYS A 27 13.94 -1.14 -14.05
CA LYS A 27 13.68 -0.90 -15.48
C LYS A 27 14.54 0.24 -16.02
N LYS A 28 14.67 1.34 -15.27
CA LYS A 28 15.56 2.46 -15.60
C LYS A 28 17.02 2.03 -15.64
N THR A 29 17.46 1.23 -14.67
CA THR A 29 18.83 0.70 -14.60
C THR A 29 19.15 -0.21 -15.78
N LEU A 30 18.25 -1.14 -16.14
CA LEU A 30 18.42 -2.01 -17.30
C LEU A 30 18.56 -1.19 -18.60
N LYS A 31 17.69 -0.20 -18.80
CA LYS A 31 17.77 0.70 -19.97
C LYS A 31 19.14 1.40 -20.03
N LYS A 32 19.62 1.92 -18.90
CA LYS A 32 20.94 2.56 -18.80
C LYS A 32 22.07 1.58 -19.14
N TRP A 33 22.02 0.36 -18.62
CA TRP A 33 23.07 -0.64 -18.88
C TRP A 33 23.12 -1.08 -20.34
N MET A 34 21.97 -1.22 -21.00
CA MET A 34 21.91 -1.57 -22.42
C MET A 34 22.39 -0.44 -23.33
N GLN A 35 22.15 0.82 -22.95
CA GLN A 35 22.60 1.99 -23.70
C GLN A 35 24.08 2.33 -23.44
N ARG A 36 24.65 1.85 -22.33
CA ARG A 36 26.02 2.16 -21.90
C ARG A 36 26.68 0.88 -21.37
N PRO A 37 27.16 0.01 -22.28
CA PRO A 37 27.94 -1.17 -21.91
C PRO A 37 29.16 -0.79 -21.07
N LEU A 38 29.54 -1.68 -20.18
CA LEU A 38 30.77 -1.52 -19.40
C LEU A 38 31.99 -1.85 -20.25
N THR A 39 33.09 -1.16 -19.98
CA THR A 39 34.42 -1.46 -20.54
C THR A 39 35.40 -2.00 -19.50
N ASP A 40 35.13 -1.76 -18.22
CA ASP A 40 35.92 -2.25 -17.10
C ASP A 40 35.61 -3.73 -16.81
N LEU A 41 36.60 -4.60 -17.06
CA LEU A 41 36.51 -6.04 -16.82
C LEU A 41 36.27 -6.40 -15.35
N GLY A 42 36.82 -5.64 -14.41
CA GLY A 42 36.62 -5.86 -12.98
C GLY A 42 35.16 -5.65 -12.57
N ILE A 43 34.49 -4.63 -13.12
CA ILE A 43 33.06 -4.39 -12.87
C ILE A 43 32.20 -5.45 -13.56
N ILE A 44 32.56 -5.83 -14.79
CA ILE A 44 31.86 -6.89 -15.53
C ILE A 44 31.87 -8.19 -14.73
N ASN A 45 33.06 -8.64 -14.30
CA ASN A 45 33.21 -9.87 -13.53
C ASN A 45 32.43 -9.82 -12.21
N LYS A 46 32.46 -8.70 -11.47
CA LYS A 46 31.64 -8.54 -10.25
C LYS A 46 30.12 -8.70 -10.51
N ARG A 47 29.61 -8.18 -11.63
CA ARG A 47 28.21 -8.38 -12.02
C ARG A 47 27.91 -9.82 -12.40
N LEU A 48 28.80 -10.46 -13.14
CA LEU A 48 28.66 -11.87 -13.52
C LEU A 48 28.68 -12.80 -12.30
N GLU A 49 29.55 -12.56 -11.33
CA GLU A 49 29.55 -13.30 -10.06
C GLU A 49 28.23 -13.12 -9.29
N SER A 50 27.68 -11.90 -9.26
CA SER A 50 26.38 -11.67 -8.66
C SER A 50 25.27 -12.48 -9.36
N VAL A 51 25.30 -12.56 -10.70
CA VAL A 51 24.36 -13.37 -11.48
C VAL A 51 24.55 -14.87 -11.22
N LYS A 52 25.80 -15.33 -11.11
CA LYS A 52 26.13 -16.73 -10.78
C LYS A 52 25.54 -17.12 -9.43
N ILE A 53 25.77 -16.30 -8.40
CA ILE A 53 25.21 -16.48 -7.06
C ILE A 53 23.68 -16.57 -7.11
N ILE A 54 23.02 -15.65 -7.83
CA ILE A 54 21.55 -15.65 -7.97
C ILE A 54 21.06 -16.91 -8.69
N ARG A 55 21.77 -17.35 -9.73
CA ARG A 55 21.40 -18.53 -10.52
C ARG A 55 21.47 -19.81 -9.70
N GLU A 56 22.52 -19.96 -8.89
CA GLU A 56 22.71 -21.13 -8.01
C GLU A 56 21.68 -21.17 -6.87
N ASN A 57 21.12 -20.01 -6.49
CA ASN A 57 20.19 -19.88 -5.36
C ASN A 57 18.82 -19.32 -5.77
N ILE A 58 18.31 -19.77 -6.93
CA ILE A 58 17.15 -19.15 -7.59
C ILE A 58 15.86 -19.17 -6.73
N GLN A 59 15.66 -20.22 -5.93
CA GLN A 59 14.47 -20.37 -5.08
C GLN A 59 14.46 -19.34 -3.95
N SER A 60 15.59 -19.19 -3.26
CA SER A 60 15.78 -18.17 -2.22
C SER A 60 15.68 -16.77 -2.82
N PHE A 61 16.25 -16.56 -4.02
CA PHE A 61 16.13 -15.27 -4.71
C PHE A 61 14.71 -14.93 -5.18
N GLN A 62 13.88 -15.93 -5.48
CA GLN A 62 12.48 -15.70 -5.88
C GLN A 62 11.68 -15.04 -4.74
N ARG A 63 11.92 -15.41 -3.48
CA ARG A 63 11.31 -14.74 -2.32
C ARG A 63 11.72 -13.26 -2.24
N ILE A 64 12.99 -12.94 -2.49
CA ILE A 64 13.50 -11.56 -2.56
C ILE A 64 12.84 -10.80 -3.71
N LYS A 65 12.69 -11.43 -4.87
CA LYS A 65 12.05 -10.83 -6.04
C LYS A 65 10.58 -10.47 -5.77
N ASP A 66 9.85 -11.32 -5.09
CA ASP A 66 8.46 -11.06 -4.73
C ASP A 66 8.33 -9.96 -3.67
N PHE A 67 9.27 -9.90 -2.74
CA PHE A 67 9.41 -8.77 -1.84
C PHE A 67 9.66 -7.44 -2.58
N LEU A 68 10.58 -7.42 -3.54
CA LEU A 68 10.91 -6.21 -4.32
C LEU A 68 9.70 -5.64 -5.09
N LYS A 69 8.78 -6.51 -5.55
CA LYS A 69 7.51 -6.07 -6.15
C LYS A 69 6.69 -5.27 -5.15
N LEU A 70 6.52 -5.81 -3.93
CA LEU A 70 5.74 -5.17 -2.88
C LEU A 70 6.38 -3.86 -2.42
N PHE A 71 7.71 -3.84 -2.25
CA PHE A 71 8.47 -2.65 -1.90
C PHE A 71 8.20 -1.49 -2.88
N SER A 72 8.19 -1.77 -4.19
CA SER A 72 7.90 -0.74 -5.20
C SER A 72 6.51 -0.12 -5.06
N MET A 73 5.52 -0.87 -4.57
CA MET A 73 4.17 -0.36 -4.34
C MET A 73 4.13 0.50 -3.06
N VAL A 74 4.76 0.02 -2.00
CA VAL A 74 4.81 0.70 -0.69
C VAL A 74 5.56 2.03 -0.77
N CYS A 75 6.64 2.14 -1.54
CA CYS A 75 7.31 3.43 -1.75
C CYS A 75 6.36 4.51 -2.29
N GLY A 76 5.39 4.12 -3.13
CA GLY A 76 4.36 5.04 -3.62
C GLY A 76 3.44 5.53 -2.49
N VAL A 77 3.02 4.61 -1.61
CA VAL A 77 2.20 4.93 -0.43
C VAL A 77 2.97 5.79 0.58
N LEU A 78 4.22 5.43 0.89
CA LEU A 78 5.06 6.21 1.80
C LEU A 78 5.29 7.64 1.29
N LYS A 79 5.41 7.82 -0.03
CA LYS A 79 5.47 9.15 -0.62
C LYS A 79 4.18 9.94 -0.39
N LYS A 80 3.01 9.30 -0.60
CA LYS A 80 1.71 9.93 -0.30
C LYS A 80 1.61 10.35 1.16
N LEU A 81 2.00 9.48 2.09
CA LEU A 81 1.99 9.78 3.52
C LEU A 81 2.92 10.95 3.86
N LYS A 82 4.13 10.98 3.29
CA LYS A 82 5.06 12.10 3.44
C LYS A 82 4.47 13.42 2.93
N ASP A 83 3.70 13.36 1.86
CA ASP A 83 3.03 14.52 1.27
C ASP A 83 1.68 14.85 1.97
N ASN A 84 1.38 14.22 3.12
CA ASN A 84 0.13 14.34 3.88
C ASN A 84 -1.13 14.07 3.05
N ALA A 85 -1.00 13.27 1.99
CA ALA A 85 -2.13 12.89 1.16
C ALA A 85 -2.96 11.80 1.84
N LYS A 86 -4.28 11.79 1.57
CA LYS A 86 -5.19 10.77 2.10
C LYS A 86 -4.81 9.39 1.56
N CYS A 87 -4.63 8.44 2.47
CA CYS A 87 -4.45 7.03 2.16
C CYS A 87 -5.73 6.25 2.40
N SER A 88 -6.01 5.31 1.51
CA SER A 88 -7.11 4.34 1.64
C SER A 88 -6.76 3.22 2.63
N TYR A 89 -7.78 2.54 3.15
CA TYR A 89 -7.59 1.39 4.05
C TYR A 89 -6.75 0.27 3.39
N LYS A 90 -6.88 0.07 2.08
CA LYS A 90 -6.09 -0.90 1.29
C LYS A 90 -4.60 -0.53 1.25
N GLU A 91 -4.27 0.76 1.25
CA GLU A 91 -2.88 1.22 1.28
C GLU A 91 -2.26 1.00 2.66
N TYR A 92 -3.02 1.16 3.75
CA TYR A 92 -2.57 0.77 5.09
C TYR A 92 -2.39 -0.75 5.22
N GLN A 93 -3.30 -1.56 4.66
CA GLN A 93 -3.12 -3.02 4.58
C GLN A 93 -1.86 -3.41 3.81
N LEU A 94 -1.53 -2.67 2.73
CA LEU A 94 -0.32 -2.88 1.96
C LEU A 94 0.94 -2.60 2.81
N ILE A 95 0.93 -1.57 3.64
CA ILE A 95 2.02 -1.28 4.60
C ILE A 95 2.17 -2.42 5.61
N ILE A 96 1.08 -2.87 6.23
CA ILE A 96 1.12 -3.99 7.19
C ILE A 96 1.69 -5.25 6.52
N LYS A 97 1.18 -5.59 5.34
CA LYS A 97 1.66 -6.74 4.56
C LYS A 97 3.16 -6.63 4.28
N PHE A 98 3.64 -5.43 3.98
CA PHE A 98 5.06 -5.18 3.76
C PHE A 98 5.90 -5.38 5.00
N CYS A 99 5.50 -4.82 6.14
CA CYS A 99 6.19 -5.01 7.42
C CYS A 99 6.23 -6.50 7.82
N LYS A 100 5.11 -7.23 7.66
CA LYS A 100 5.05 -8.68 7.95
C LYS A 100 6.02 -9.47 7.06
N LEU A 101 6.09 -9.15 5.77
CA LEU A 101 7.05 -9.79 4.86
C LEU A 101 8.51 -9.43 5.20
N MET A 102 8.78 -8.19 5.64
CA MET A 102 10.13 -7.81 6.10
C MET A 102 10.56 -8.64 7.30
N ASN A 103 9.71 -8.76 8.32
CA ASN A 103 9.99 -9.60 9.49
C ASN A 103 10.23 -11.05 9.10
N ASN A 104 9.43 -11.59 8.17
CA ASN A 104 9.64 -12.94 7.64
C ASN A 104 10.98 -13.09 6.92
N LEU A 105 11.41 -12.11 6.10
CA LEU A 105 12.71 -12.15 5.43
C LEU A 105 13.87 -12.10 6.43
N ILE A 106 13.78 -11.26 7.46
CA ILE A 106 14.79 -11.18 8.52
C ILE A 106 14.88 -12.52 9.26
N TYR A 107 13.74 -13.11 9.61
CA TYR A 107 13.70 -14.44 10.22
C TYR A 107 14.28 -15.52 9.31
N SER A 108 13.90 -15.55 8.02
CA SER A 108 14.46 -16.45 6.99
C SER A 108 15.99 -16.38 6.90
N LYS A 109 16.59 -15.19 7.10
CA LYS A 109 18.06 -15.05 7.20
C LYS A 109 18.60 -15.75 8.44
N GLN A 110 17.99 -15.55 9.60
CA GLN A 110 18.45 -16.13 10.87
C GLN A 110 18.44 -17.67 10.84
N VAL A 111 17.42 -18.27 10.21
CA VAL A 111 17.34 -19.73 10.03
C VAL A 111 18.19 -20.26 8.86
N GLY A 112 18.88 -19.38 8.13
CA GLY A 112 19.84 -19.76 7.09
C GLY A 112 19.25 -20.10 5.72
N GLU A 113 18.02 -19.68 5.40
CA GLU A 113 17.41 -19.93 4.08
C GLU A 113 18.07 -19.14 2.94
N PHE A 114 18.85 -18.11 3.28
CA PHE A 114 19.63 -17.30 2.33
C PHE A 114 21.13 -17.68 2.29
N LYS A 115 21.49 -18.85 2.81
CA LYS A 115 22.85 -19.40 2.64
C LYS A 115 23.19 -19.46 1.14
N GLY A 116 24.39 -19.01 0.79
CA GLY A 116 24.86 -18.91 -0.60
C GLY A 116 24.62 -17.55 -1.25
N LEU A 117 23.86 -16.64 -0.64
CA LEU A 117 23.63 -15.27 -1.14
C LEU A 117 24.55 -14.22 -0.51
N GLU A 118 25.52 -14.61 0.32
CA GLU A 118 26.33 -13.70 1.15
C GLU A 118 27.17 -12.72 0.32
N GLY A 119 27.53 -13.11 -0.91
CA GLY A 119 28.25 -12.25 -1.85
C GLY A 119 27.43 -11.06 -2.37
N LEU A 120 26.10 -11.07 -2.18
CA LEU A 120 25.22 -9.97 -2.57
C LEU A 120 25.14 -8.92 -1.46
N LYS A 121 26.14 -8.04 -1.38
CA LYS A 121 26.24 -7.00 -0.33
C LYS A 121 24.95 -6.19 -0.11
N SER A 122 24.23 -5.84 -1.18
CA SER A 122 22.98 -5.08 -1.09
C SER A 122 21.85 -5.84 -0.38
N LEU A 123 21.88 -7.18 -0.42
CA LEU A 123 20.92 -8.01 0.29
C LEU A 123 21.20 -8.00 1.79
N ASN A 124 22.46 -7.98 2.20
CA ASN A 124 22.83 -7.94 3.63
C ASN A 124 22.27 -6.68 4.30
N VAL A 125 22.39 -5.52 3.65
CA VAL A 125 21.81 -4.25 4.13
C VAL A 125 20.30 -4.36 4.36
N LEU A 126 19.57 -5.00 3.43
CA LEU A 126 18.13 -5.18 3.56
C LEU A 126 17.78 -6.07 4.76
N LEU A 127 18.55 -7.13 4.98
CA LEU A 127 18.28 -8.14 6.00
C LEU A 127 18.91 -7.82 7.38
N GLU A 128 19.56 -6.67 7.51
CA GLU A 128 20.13 -6.15 8.78
C GLU A 128 19.27 -5.06 9.42
N MET A 129 18.12 -4.76 8.82
CA MET A 129 17.16 -3.82 9.38
C MET A 129 16.58 -4.31 10.72
N ASN A 130 16.31 -3.40 11.65
CA ASN A 130 15.71 -3.74 12.94
C ASN A 130 14.26 -4.26 12.75
N PRO A 131 13.95 -5.52 13.13
CA PRO A 131 12.60 -6.06 13.06
C PRO A 131 11.59 -5.36 13.97
N GLU A 132 12.03 -4.75 15.07
CA GLU A 132 11.15 -4.07 16.03
C GLU A 132 10.40 -2.90 15.38
N ILE A 133 11.07 -2.12 14.54
CA ILE A 133 10.45 -0.99 13.82
C ILE A 133 9.25 -1.46 12.99
N PHE A 134 9.38 -2.59 12.32
CA PHE A 134 8.30 -3.14 11.51
C PHE A 134 7.17 -3.69 12.38
N GLN A 135 7.52 -4.30 13.51
CA GLN A 135 6.53 -4.82 14.45
C GLN A 135 5.71 -3.69 15.08
N ASP A 136 6.36 -2.59 15.47
CA ASP A 136 5.68 -1.42 16.02
C ASP A 136 4.70 -0.82 15.01
N VAL A 137 5.13 -0.66 13.75
CA VAL A 137 4.25 -0.16 12.68
C VAL A 137 3.05 -1.07 12.47
N ILE A 138 3.24 -2.40 12.50
CA ILE A 138 2.13 -3.35 12.38
C ILE A 138 1.14 -3.12 13.53
N THR A 139 1.61 -3.14 14.76
CA THR A 139 0.79 -3.00 15.96
C THR A 139 0.05 -1.67 15.98
N HIS A 140 0.73 -0.55 15.71
CA HIS A 140 0.10 0.77 15.70
C HIS A 140 -1.00 0.90 14.63
N VAL A 141 -0.77 0.39 13.42
CA VAL A 141 -1.76 0.50 12.34
C VAL A 141 -2.95 -0.44 12.58
N GLU A 142 -2.72 -1.66 13.09
CA GLU A 142 -3.78 -2.62 13.42
C GLU A 142 -4.64 -2.15 14.60
N VAL A 143 -4.03 -1.53 15.61
CA VAL A 143 -4.74 -0.95 16.75
C VAL A 143 -5.52 0.31 16.35
N ALA A 144 -4.99 1.12 15.42
CA ALA A 144 -5.64 2.37 15.01
C ALA A 144 -6.82 2.17 14.04
N ILE A 145 -6.75 1.21 13.12
CA ILE A 145 -7.70 1.09 12.00
C ILE A 145 -8.58 -0.15 12.16
N ASP A 146 -9.89 0.04 12.11
CA ASP A 146 -10.86 -1.04 11.96
C ASP A 146 -10.93 -1.47 10.48
N PHE A 147 -10.17 -2.49 10.10
CA PHE A 147 -10.15 -2.94 8.70
C PHE A 147 -11.44 -3.61 8.23
N ASP A 148 -12.24 -4.15 9.15
CA ASP A 148 -13.50 -4.82 8.82
C ASP A 148 -14.59 -3.79 8.53
N LEU A 149 -14.78 -2.81 9.42
CA LEU A 149 -15.68 -1.69 9.18
C LEU A 149 -15.19 -0.83 8.01
N SER A 150 -13.89 -0.61 7.87
CA SER A 150 -13.34 0.15 6.73
C SER A 150 -13.68 -0.48 5.38
N LYS A 151 -13.77 -1.81 5.33
CA LYS A 151 -14.15 -2.54 4.13
C LYS A 151 -15.64 -2.41 3.83
N ILE A 152 -16.49 -2.35 4.85
CA ILE A 152 -17.95 -2.19 4.71
C ILE A 152 -18.29 -0.76 4.27
N GLU A 153 -17.66 0.24 4.89
CA GLU A 153 -17.93 1.66 4.63
C GLU A 153 -17.10 2.24 3.46
N ASP A 154 -16.20 1.45 2.86
CA ASP A 154 -15.23 1.84 1.81
C ASP A 154 -14.44 3.12 2.12
N ARG A 155 -14.17 3.36 3.41
CA ARG A 155 -13.37 4.48 3.92
C ARG A 155 -12.54 4.02 5.11
N VAL A 156 -11.49 4.76 5.47
CA VAL A 156 -10.74 4.44 6.69
C VAL A 156 -11.60 4.73 7.91
N VAL A 157 -11.85 3.69 8.70
CA VAL A 157 -12.56 3.74 9.97
C VAL A 157 -11.56 3.51 11.09
N ILE A 158 -11.52 4.44 12.05
CA ILE A 158 -10.64 4.35 13.22
C ILE A 158 -11.33 3.51 14.30
N ASN A 159 -10.56 2.68 15.00
CA ASN A 159 -11.06 1.86 16.11
C ASN A 159 -11.60 2.71 17.26
N VAL A 160 -12.65 2.21 17.91
CA VAL A 160 -13.23 2.83 19.11
C VAL A 160 -12.22 2.76 20.26
N GLY A 161 -12.02 3.86 20.99
CA GLY A 161 -11.07 3.95 22.10
C GLY A 161 -9.70 4.55 21.74
N ILE A 162 -9.45 4.87 20.47
CA ILE A 162 -8.27 5.66 20.05
C ILE A 162 -8.51 7.15 20.24
N ASP A 163 -9.72 7.60 19.93
CA ASP A 163 -10.14 9.00 20.01
C ASP A 163 -11.58 9.06 20.53
N GLU A 164 -11.74 9.50 21.77
CA GLU A 164 -13.05 9.60 22.44
C GLU A 164 -13.94 10.67 21.79
N GLU A 165 -13.36 11.77 21.31
CA GLU A 165 -14.11 12.85 20.65
C GLU A 165 -14.65 12.37 19.30
N LEU A 166 -13.82 11.70 18.51
CA LEU A 166 -14.23 11.08 17.25
C LEU A 166 -15.32 10.04 17.47
N ALA A 167 -15.20 9.23 18.54
CA ALA A 167 -16.22 8.25 18.90
C ALA A 167 -17.55 8.91 19.25
N HIS A 168 -17.54 9.98 20.04
CA HIS A 168 -18.74 10.75 20.38
C HIS A 168 -19.39 11.40 19.15
N LEU A 169 -18.59 11.99 18.25
CA LEU A 169 -19.08 12.58 17.01
C LEU A 169 -19.70 11.52 16.08
N ARG A 170 -19.07 10.35 15.96
CA ARG A 170 -19.62 9.22 15.19
C ARG A 170 -20.93 8.75 15.78
N GLN A 171 -21.00 8.56 17.10
CA GLN A 171 -22.23 8.18 17.78
C GLN A 171 -23.36 9.20 17.56
N THR A 172 -23.05 10.49 17.63
CA THR A 172 -24.02 11.56 17.39
C THR A 172 -24.55 11.50 15.95
N PHE A 173 -23.67 11.25 14.98
CA PHE A 173 -24.03 11.09 13.58
C PHE A 173 -24.89 9.84 13.34
N ASP A 174 -24.51 8.70 13.93
CA ASP A 174 -25.23 7.42 13.77
C ASP A 174 -26.63 7.46 14.41
N ASN A 175 -26.84 8.29 15.44
CA ASN A 175 -28.15 8.51 16.07
C ASN A 175 -29.05 9.50 15.31
N LEU A 176 -28.52 10.23 14.32
CA LEU A 176 -29.27 11.26 13.60
C LEU A 176 -30.45 10.71 12.81
N PRO A 177 -30.37 9.55 12.11
CA PRO A 177 -31.51 8.96 11.42
C PRO A 177 -32.69 8.64 12.36
N ASP A 178 -32.42 8.06 13.53
CA ASP A 178 -33.46 7.74 14.52
C ASP A 178 -34.10 9.02 15.07
N PHE A 179 -33.30 10.05 15.31
CA PHE A 179 -33.79 11.38 15.64
C PHE A 179 -34.71 11.93 14.54
N LEU A 180 -34.32 11.85 13.26
CA LEU A 180 -35.15 12.31 12.14
C LEU A 180 -36.43 11.50 11.97
N VAL A 181 -36.40 10.18 12.22
CA VAL A 181 -37.59 9.32 12.22
C VAL A 181 -38.53 9.69 13.36
N SER A 182 -38.02 9.88 14.58
CA SER A 182 -38.84 10.30 15.72
C SER A 182 -39.47 11.68 15.50
N PHE A 183 -38.73 12.62 14.91
CA PHE A 183 -39.23 13.94 14.55
C PHE A 183 -40.30 13.87 13.46
N LYS A 184 -40.12 13.00 12.47
CA LYS A 184 -41.15 12.72 11.46
C LYS A 184 -42.42 12.18 12.11
N ILE A 185 -42.34 11.18 12.99
CA ILE A 185 -43.50 10.64 13.72
C ILE A 185 -44.19 11.75 14.53
N TYR A 186 -43.42 12.60 15.19
CA TYR A 186 -43.93 13.74 15.94
C TYR A 186 -44.71 14.74 15.06
N ILE A 187 -44.21 15.08 13.87
CA ILE A 187 -44.91 15.97 12.92
C ILE A 187 -46.18 15.31 12.35
N TYR A 188 -46.14 14.02 12.04
CA TYR A 188 -47.29 13.29 11.49
C TYR A 188 -48.29 12.80 12.56
N SER A 189 -48.04 13.11 13.84
CA SER A 189 -48.98 12.87 14.94
C SER A 189 -50.31 13.63 14.72
N PRO A 190 -51.47 13.03 15.01
CA PRO A 190 -52.78 13.67 14.87
C PRO A 190 -52.94 14.97 15.68
N THR A 191 -52.08 15.19 16.67
CA THR A 191 -52.10 16.40 17.52
C THR A 191 -51.67 17.67 16.79
N TRP A 192 -50.90 17.55 15.69
CA TRP A 192 -50.50 18.67 14.83
C TRP A 192 -51.33 18.79 13.55
N GLN A 193 -52.14 17.78 13.23
CA GLN A 193 -53.20 17.86 12.22
C GLN A 193 -54.45 18.55 12.78
N GLN A 194 -54.29 19.68 13.47
CA GLN A 194 -55.43 20.60 13.57
C GLN A 194 -55.67 21.14 12.16
N PRO A 195 -56.88 21.00 11.59
CA PRO A 195 -57.19 21.68 10.34
C PRO A 195 -56.99 23.16 10.63
N CYS A 196 -56.12 23.82 9.85
CA CYS A 196 -56.06 25.27 9.81
C CYS A 196 -57.50 25.76 9.66
N LYS A 197 -58.11 26.25 10.75
CA LYS A 197 -59.47 26.78 10.74
C LYS A 197 -59.43 27.90 9.71
N LYS A 198 -60.10 27.70 8.58
CA LYS A 198 -60.43 28.77 7.64
C LYS A 198 -61.04 29.88 8.48
N ILE A 199 -60.30 30.96 8.68
CA ILE A 199 -60.86 32.22 9.13
C ILE A 199 -61.72 32.69 7.97
N TYR A 200 -63.02 32.36 8.02
CA TYR A 200 -64.02 33.00 7.19
C TYR A 200 -64.09 34.45 7.67
N ILE A 201 -63.40 35.35 6.96
CA ILE A 201 -63.68 36.79 7.05
C ILE A 201 -65.03 36.98 6.33
N PHE A 202 -66.12 36.96 7.10
CA PHE A 202 -67.42 37.43 6.64
C PHE A 202 -67.40 38.96 6.68
N ARG A 203 -67.61 39.55 5.50
CA ARG A 203 -68.07 40.91 5.18
C ARG A 203 -67.53 42.10 5.98
#